data_AF-A0A068F6N3-F1
#
_entry.id   AF-A0A068F6N3-F1
#
_cell.length_a   1.000
_cell.length_b   1.000
_cell.length_c   1.000
_cell.angle_alpha   90.00
_cell.angle_beta   90.00
_cell.angle_gamma   90.00
#
_symmetry.space_group_name_H-M   'P 1'
#
loop_
_entity.id
_entity.type
_entity.pdbx_description
1 polymer ?
#
loop_
_entity_poly.entity_id
_entity_poly.type
_entity_poly.pdbx_seq_one_letter_code
_entity_poly.pdbx_strand_id
1 'polypeptide(L)' 'AKLFVTLAIVCVFGAVLVKGFDKKEAIAAFMAKMDDCKAEVGAKDVDVEELVGKKPASTTEGKCLRSCLMKKYEVM' A
#
# COMPACT_ATOMS: atom_id res chain seq x y z
N ALA A 1 30.00 4.66 23.54
CA ALA A 1 29.55 3.25 23.49
C ALA A 1 28.05 3.11 23.21
N LYS A 2 27.16 3.69 24.04
CA LYS A 2 25.70 3.48 23.96
C LYS A 2 25.07 3.87 22.60
N LEU A 3 25.49 5.01 22.03
CA LEU A 3 25.05 5.49 20.70
C LEU A 3 25.46 4.59 19.52
N PHE A 4 26.64 3.98 19.59
CA PHE A 4 27.13 3.09 18.53
C PHE A 4 26.38 1.75 18.53
N VAL A 5 26.00 1.26 19.72
CA VAL A 5 25.20 0.05 19.86
C VAL A 5 23.78 0.27 19.35
N THR A 6 23.13 1.40 19.68
CA THR A 6 21.81 1.73 19.14
C THR A 6 21.84 1.90 17.63
N LEU A 7 22.85 2.57 17.08
CA LEU A 7 23.00 2.73 15.62
C LEU A 7 23.15 1.38 14.92
N ALA A 8 23.99 0.48 15.46
CA ALA A 8 24.18 -0.86 14.90
C ALA A 8 22.88 -1.68 14.88
N ILE A 9 22.09 -1.62 15.97
CA ILE A 9 20.79 -2.30 16.04
C ILE A 9 19.83 -1.77 14.96
N VAL A 10 19.71 -0.44 14.83
CA VAL A 10 18.83 0.18 13.82
C VAL A 10 19.26 -0.20 12.40
N CYS A 11 20.57 -0.21 12.11
CA CYS A 11 21.09 -0.60 10.80
C CYS A 11 20.80 -2.07 10.47
N VAL A 12 20.95 -2.98 11.43
CA VAL A 12 20.66 -4.41 11.24
C VAL A 12 19.16 -4.63 11.03
N PHE A 13 18.31 -4.00 11.84
CA PHE A 13 16.85 -4.06 11.64
C PHE A 13 16.43 -3.49 10.29
N GLY A 14 16.98 -2.35 9.87
CA GLY A 14 16.72 -1.77 8.56
C GLY A 14 17.12 -2.69 7.41
N ALA A 15 18.31 -3.31 7.47
CA ALA A 15 18.78 -4.22 6.43
C ALA A 15 17.92 -5.50 6.30
N VAL A 16 17.39 -6.00 7.41
CA VAL A 16 16.49 -7.18 7.43
C VAL A 16 15.13 -6.84 6.83
N LEU A 17 14.54 -5.70 7.22
CA LEU A 17 13.24 -5.25 6.69
C LEU A 17 13.27 -5.02 5.18
N VAL A 18 14.35 -4.43 4.66
CA VAL A 18 14.49 -4.15 3.22
C VAL A 18 14.73 -5.43 2.40
N LYS A 19 15.33 -6.46 2.99
CA LYS A 19 15.49 -7.78 2.36
C LYS A 19 14.23 -8.64 2.41
N GLY A 20 13.38 -8.47 3.43
CA GLY A 20 12.12 -9.22 3.57
C GLY A 20 10.96 -8.65 2.74
N PHE A 21 11.05 -7.41 2.28
CA PHE A 21 10.01 -6.79 1.45
C PHE A 21 10.20 -7.14 -0.03
N ASP A 22 9.64 -8.27 -0.46
CA ASP A 22 9.63 -8.61 -1.88
C ASP A 22 8.67 -7.66 -2.62
N LYS A 23 9.26 -6.73 -3.37
CA LYS A 23 8.51 -5.71 -4.11
C LYS A 23 7.52 -6.33 -5.09
N LYS A 24 7.82 -7.49 -5.69
CA LYS A 24 6.94 -8.12 -6.67
C LYS A 24 5.72 -8.72 -5.98
N GLU A 25 5.94 -9.41 -4.86
CA GLU A 25 4.86 -9.97 -4.05
C GLU A 25 3.96 -8.87 -3.48
N ALA A 26 4.56 -7.78 -2.98
CA ALA A 26 3.82 -6.63 -2.48
C ALA A 26 2.97 -5.94 -3.57
N ILE A 27 3.50 -5.81 -4.79
CA ILE A 27 2.76 -5.25 -5.93
C ILE A 27 1.64 -6.21 -6.35
N ALA A 28 1.89 -7.51 -6.44
CA ALA A 28 0.88 -8.50 -6.80
C ALA A 28 -0.27 -8.53 -5.78
N ALA A 29 0.07 -8.51 -4.49
CA ALA A 29 -0.92 -8.41 -3.42
C ALA A 29 -1.72 -7.11 -3.50
N PHE A 30 -1.07 -5.98 -3.78
CA PHE A 30 -1.74 -4.69 -3.96
C PHE A 30 -2.71 -4.71 -5.14
N MET A 31 -2.30 -5.25 -6.30
CA MET A 31 -3.16 -5.39 -7.47
C MET A 31 -4.39 -6.25 -7.17
N ALA A 32 -4.20 -7.40 -6.52
CA ALA A 32 -5.31 -8.29 -6.14
C ALA A 32 -6.32 -7.61 -5.20
N LYS A 33 -5.85 -6.87 -4.19
CA LYS A 33 -6.72 -6.10 -3.27
C LYS A 33 -7.43 -4.95 -3.99
N MET A 34 -6.77 -4.33 -4.97
CA MET A 34 -7.33 -3.26 -5.77
C MET A 34 -8.44 -3.76 -6.70
N ASP A 35 -8.26 -4.91 -7.37
CA ASP A 35 -9.30 -5.52 -8.19
C ASP A 35 -10.53 -5.94 -7.36
N ASP A 36 -10.30 -6.53 -6.19
CA ASP A 36 -11.36 -6.89 -5.24
C ASP A 36 -12.15 -5.64 -4.79
N CYS A 37 -11.45 -4.58 -4.37
CA CYS A 37 -12.09 -3.33 -3.98
C CYS A 37 -12.77 -2.61 -5.16
N LYS A 38 -12.23 -2.70 -6.38
CA LYS A 38 -12.84 -2.14 -7.59
C LYS A 38 -14.19 -2.80 -7.86
N ALA A 39 -14.25 -4.13 -7.76
CA ALA A 39 -15.49 -4.89 -7.91
C ALA A 39 -16.48 -4.60 -6.77
N GLU A 40 -16.01 -4.52 -5.52
CA GLU A 40 -16.84 -4.28 -4.33
C GLU A 40 -17.56 -2.93 -4.38
N VAL A 41 -16.86 -1.86 -4.82
CA VAL A 41 -17.39 -0.49 -4.82
C VAL A 41 -17.91 -0.03 -6.19
N GLY A 42 -17.78 -0.86 -7.22
CA GLY A 42 -18.18 -0.53 -8.58
C GLY A 42 -17.32 0.57 -9.24
N ALA A 43 -16.05 0.69 -8.84
CA ALA A 43 -15.15 1.70 -9.38
C ALA A 43 -14.76 1.41 -10.84
N LYS A 44 -14.51 2.48 -11.60
CA LYS A 44 -14.10 2.41 -13.01
C LYS A 44 -12.59 2.44 -13.14
N ASP A 45 -12.09 2.11 -14.33
CA ASP A 45 -10.66 2.16 -14.64
C ASP A 45 -10.05 3.54 -14.40
N VAL A 46 -10.82 4.61 -14.64
CA VAL A 46 -10.38 5.99 -14.34
C VAL A 46 -10.07 6.19 -12.86
N ASP A 47 -10.86 5.60 -11.95
CA ASP A 47 -10.65 5.71 -10.50
C ASP A 47 -9.39 4.95 -10.06
N VAL A 48 -9.11 3.84 -10.73
CA VAL A 48 -7.89 3.06 -10.57
C VAL A 48 -6.68 3.82 -11.09
N GLU A 49 -6.77 4.47 -12.25
CA GLU A 49 -5.70 5.32 -12.78
C GLU A 49 -5.42 6.52 -11.87
N GLU A 50 -6.46 7.15 -11.30
CA GLU A 50 -6.27 8.21 -10.32
C GLU A 50 -5.59 7.70 -9.05
N LEU A 51 -5.94 6.49 -8.59
CA LEU A 51 -5.31 5.84 -7.46
C LEU A 51 -3.83 5.53 -7.70
N VAL A 52 -3.52 4.83 -8.79
CA VAL A 52 -2.16 4.44 -9.19
C VAL A 52 -1.31 5.67 -9.49
N GLY A 53 -1.90 6.67 -10.15
CA GLY A 53 -1.28 7.96 -10.42
C GLY A 53 -1.13 8.87 -9.20
N LYS A 54 -1.51 8.42 -8.00
CA LYS A 54 -1.51 9.18 -6.74
C LYS A 54 -2.27 10.51 -6.83
N LYS A 55 -3.25 10.60 -7.73
CA LYS A 55 -4.17 11.74 -7.88
C LYS A 55 -5.32 11.61 -6.90
N PRO A 56 -5.88 12.71 -6.39
CA PRO A 56 -7.10 12.64 -5.58
C PRO A 56 -8.22 11.95 -6.34
N ALA A 57 -9.10 11.24 -5.64
CA ALA A 57 -10.26 10.61 -6.27
C ALA A 57 -11.27 11.68 -6.66
N SER A 58 -11.59 11.74 -7.95
CA SER A 58 -12.55 12.71 -8.50
C SER A 58 -13.99 12.26 -8.35
N THR A 59 -14.22 10.96 -8.15
CA THR A 59 -15.54 10.33 -8.04
C THR A 59 -15.83 9.82 -6.63
N THR A 60 -17.08 9.51 -6.33
CA THR A 60 -17.48 8.90 -5.05
C THR A 60 -16.95 7.46 -4.98
N GLU A 61 -17.03 6.73 -6.09
CA GLU A 61 -16.57 5.36 -6.25
C GLU A 61 -15.06 5.25 -6.05
N GLY A 62 -14.27 6.20 -6.56
CA GLY A 62 -12.82 6.29 -6.32
C GLY A 62 -12.45 6.61 -4.87
N LYS A 63 -13.30 7.34 -4.13
CA LYS A 63 -13.12 7.54 -2.68
C LYS A 63 -13.44 6.25 -1.91
N CYS A 64 -14.50 5.55 -2.30
CA CYS A 64 -14.83 4.23 -1.75
C CYS A 64 -13.73 3.20 -2.03
N LEU A 65 -13.14 3.21 -3.24
CA LEU A 65 -12.02 2.34 -3.62
C LEU A 65 -10.82 2.53 -2.68
N ARG A 66 -10.47 3.80 -2.39
CA ARG A 66 -9.43 4.13 -1.42
C ARG A 66 -9.76 3.69 0.00
N SER A 67 -10.99 3.90 0.43
CA SER A 67 -11.43 3.47 1.76
C SER A 67 -11.42 1.94 1.91
N CYS A 68 -11.86 1.21 0.88
CA CYS A 68 -11.79 -0.25 0.84
C CYS A 68 -10.33 -0.74 0.95
N LEU A 69 -9.41 -0.15 0.19
CA LEU A 69 -7.99 -0.50 0.29
C LEU A 69 -7.44 -0.23 1.69
N MET A 70 -7.75 0.93 2.28
CA MET A 70 -7.28 1.25 3.63
C MET A 70 -7.80 0.24 4.68
N LYS A 71 -9.05 -0.23 4.56
CA LYS A 71 -9.58 -1.31 5.40
C LYS A 71 -8.85 -2.64 5.18
N LYS A 72 -8.57 -3.01 3.93
CA LYS A 72 -7.87 -4.28 3.59
C LYS A 72 -6.41 -4.30 4.06
N TYR A 73 -5.81 -3.12 4.24
CA TYR A 73 -4.47 -2.94 4.81
C TYR A 73 -4.47 -2.64 6.31
N GLU A 74 -5.65 -2.66 6.96
CA GLU A 74 -5.83 -2.43 8.40
C GLU A 74 -5.19 -1.12 8.90
N VAL A 75 -5.09 -0.13 8.01
CA VAL A 75 -4.56 1.21 8.30
C VAL A 75 -5.67 2.21 8.64
N MET A 76 -6.94 1.79 8.51
CA MET A 76 -8.13 2.56 8.86
C MET A 76 -9.28 1.65 9.27
#